data_AF-A0A8J7XKW9-F1
#
_entry.id   AF-A0A8J7XKW9-F1
#
_cell.length_a   1.000
_cell.length_b   1.000
_cell.length_c   1.000
_cell.angle_alpha   90.00
_cell.angle_beta   90.00
_cell.angle_gamma   90.00
#
_symmetry.space_group_name_H-M   'P 1'
#
loop_
_entity.id
_entity.type
_entity.pdbx_description
1 polymer ?
#
loop_
_entity_poly.entity_id
_entity_poly.type
_entity_poly.pdbx_seq_one_letter_code
_entity_poly.pdbx_strand_id
1 'polypeptide(L)'
;MELKVKKRTDLVQNAIDVMSRTAQEIRGTAAVGGAQILLRLAEKAVTPKELADALHEDEEDIAESLEIFEEFGIVNIVDPEGPSYVFAGYPEDIQFLVTDRPAVKKKLEEAVRALEEMVQKEKPATEEENLDLDILSQMVEQMKKDYGIE
;
A
#
# COMPACT_ATOMS: atom_id res chain seq x y z
N MET A 1 -11.84 -3.28 9.33
CA MET A 1 -10.40 -3.50 9.13
C MET A 1 -9.57 -3.07 10.34
N GLU A 2 -8.70 -3.95 10.83
CA GLU A 2 -7.70 -3.67 11.86
C GLU A 2 -6.32 -3.50 11.21
N LEU A 3 -5.64 -2.38 11.52
CA LEU A 3 -4.31 -2.06 11.02
C LEU A 3 -3.24 -2.30 12.08
N LYS A 4 -2.01 -2.61 11.66
CA LYS A 4 -0.83 -2.77 12.52
C LYS A 4 -0.48 -1.47 13.25
N VAL A 5 -0.77 -0.33 12.62
CA VAL A 5 -0.56 1.03 13.16
C VAL A 5 -1.79 1.45 13.97
N LYS A 6 -1.61 1.89 15.23
CA LYS A 6 -2.72 2.13 16.17
C LYS A 6 -2.94 3.59 16.57
N LYS A 7 -1.88 4.37 16.71
CA LYS A 7 -1.88 5.77 17.15
C LYS A 7 -1.60 6.76 16.03
N ARG A 8 -0.78 6.38 15.04
CA ARG A 8 -0.37 7.23 13.92
C ARG A 8 -1.27 7.07 12.68
N THR A 9 -2.59 7.03 12.89
CA THR A 9 -3.57 6.90 11.79
C THR A 9 -3.55 8.10 10.84
N ASP A 10 -3.08 9.26 11.32
CA ASP A 10 -2.79 10.44 10.51
C ASP A 10 -1.75 10.17 9.43
N LEU A 11 -0.67 9.46 9.78
CA LEU A 11 0.39 9.10 8.82
C LEU A 11 -0.07 8.02 7.85
N VAL A 12 -0.92 7.10 8.30
CA VAL A 12 -1.55 6.11 7.42
C VAL A 12 -2.39 6.82 6.36
N GLN A 13 -3.23 7.78 6.78
CA GLN A 13 -4.06 8.53 5.83
C GLN A 13 -3.21 9.30 4.82
N ASN A 14 -2.16 9.98 5.29
CA ASN A 14 -1.24 10.68 4.39
C ASN A 14 -0.55 9.71 3.41
N ALA A 15 -0.20 8.50 3.86
CA ALA A 15 0.39 7.49 3.00
C ALA A 15 -0.59 7.02 1.92
N ILE A 16 -1.85 6.78 2.31
CA ILE A 16 -2.96 6.49 1.38
C ILE A 16 -3.07 7.61 0.35
N ASP A 17 -3.14 8.87 0.78
CA ASP A 17 -3.33 10.02 -0.12
C ASP A 17 -2.17 10.15 -1.13
N VAL A 18 -0.93 10.00 -0.66
CA VAL A 18 0.27 10.04 -1.51
C VAL A 18 0.21 8.95 -2.58
N MET A 19 -0.08 7.71 -2.18
CA MET A 19 -0.09 6.59 -3.11
C MET A 19 -1.30 6.59 -4.03
N SER A 20 -2.48 6.99 -3.54
CA SER A 20 -3.69 7.17 -4.34
C SER A 20 -3.46 8.20 -5.45
N ARG A 21 -2.86 9.35 -5.14
CA ARG A 21 -2.50 10.34 -6.16
C ARG A 21 -1.51 9.78 -7.18
N THR A 22 -0.47 9.07 -6.72
CA THR A 22 0.52 8.46 -7.61
C THR A 22 -0.10 7.41 -8.54
N ALA A 23 -0.98 6.56 -8.01
CA ALA A 23 -1.71 5.55 -8.79
C ALA A 23 -2.66 6.20 -9.82
N GLN A 24 -3.35 7.28 -9.43
CA GLN A 24 -4.17 8.06 -10.35
C GLN A 24 -3.35 8.61 -11.53
N GLU A 25 -2.15 9.12 -11.27
CA GLU A 25 -1.28 9.67 -12.31
C GLU A 25 -0.67 8.61 -13.24
N ILE A 26 -0.49 7.38 -12.76
CA ILE A 26 0.13 6.28 -13.53
C ILE A 26 -0.92 5.48 -14.29
N ARG A 27 -2.05 5.16 -13.64
CA ARG A 27 -3.06 4.20 -14.12
C ARG A 27 -4.46 4.79 -14.28
N GLY A 28 -4.71 6.01 -13.81
CA GLY A 28 -6.04 6.63 -13.86
C GLY A 28 -7.01 6.16 -12.77
N THR A 29 -6.53 5.40 -11.78
CA THR A 29 -7.31 4.93 -10.63
C THR A 29 -6.56 5.18 -9.32
N ALA A 30 -7.19 5.95 -8.42
CA ALA A 30 -6.65 6.31 -7.12
C ALA A 30 -6.74 5.14 -6.12
N ALA A 31 -7.85 4.40 -6.16
CA ALA A 31 -8.16 3.29 -5.26
C ALA A 31 -7.04 2.25 -5.16
N VAL A 32 -6.38 1.93 -6.29
CA VAL A 32 -5.25 1.00 -6.36
C VAL A 32 -4.09 1.39 -5.43
N GLY A 33 -3.76 2.68 -5.37
CA GLY A 33 -2.67 3.19 -4.54
C GLY A 33 -3.00 3.11 -3.05
N GLY A 34 -4.22 3.53 -2.68
CA GLY A 34 -4.70 3.44 -1.30
C GLY A 34 -4.83 1.99 -0.81
N ALA A 35 -5.35 1.10 -1.66
CA ALA A 35 -5.48 -0.32 -1.36
C ALA A 35 -4.11 -0.96 -1.08
N GLN A 36 -3.06 -0.60 -1.82
CA GLN A 36 -1.70 -1.09 -1.54
C GLN A 36 -1.20 -0.73 -0.14
N ILE A 37 -1.48 0.50 0.33
CA ILE A 37 -1.08 0.92 1.69
C ILE A 37 -1.87 0.12 2.73
N LEU A 38 -3.18 0.02 2.57
CA LEU A 38 -4.04 -0.69 3.51
C LEU A 38 -3.71 -2.18 3.59
N LEU A 39 -3.47 -2.85 2.46
CA LEU A 39 -3.08 -4.26 2.40
C LEU A 39 -1.76 -4.53 3.12
N ARG A 40 -0.75 -3.66 2.97
CA ARG A 40 0.54 -3.79 3.67
C ARG A 40 0.40 -3.63 5.18
N LEU A 41 -0.48 -2.73 5.60
CA LEU A 41 -0.67 -2.38 7.00
C LEU A 41 -1.74 -3.21 7.73
N ALA A 42 -2.55 -3.99 7.03
CA ALA A 42 -3.56 -4.84 7.63
C ALA A 42 -2.95 -5.93 8.54
N GLU A 43 -3.55 -6.17 9.71
CA GLU A 43 -3.14 -7.24 10.63
C GLU A 43 -3.64 -8.62 10.21
N LYS A 44 -4.72 -8.67 9.43
CA LYS A 44 -5.45 -9.87 9.01
C LYS A 44 -5.78 -9.80 7.53
N ALA A 45 -6.29 -10.91 7.00
CA ALA A 45 -6.86 -10.93 5.65
C ALA A 45 -7.96 -9.86 5.55
N VAL A 46 -8.01 -9.16 4.41
CA VAL A 46 -8.92 -8.05 4.17
C VAL A 46 -9.87 -8.39 3.04
N THR A 47 -11.15 -8.07 3.22
CA THR A 47 -12.16 -8.25 2.17
C THR A 47 -12.21 -7.03 1.24
N PRO A 48 -12.68 -7.16 -0.02
CA PRO A 48 -12.93 -6.01 -0.91
C PRO A 48 -13.79 -4.94 -0.25
N LYS A 49 -14.87 -5.36 0.43
CA LYS A 49 -15.75 -4.47 1.19
C LYS A 49 -15.02 -3.63 2.23
N GLU A 50 -14.13 -4.23 3.01
CA GLU A 50 -13.38 -3.49 4.04
C GLU A 50 -12.46 -2.43 3.44
N LEU A 51 -11.88 -2.68 2.26
CA LEU A 51 -11.06 -1.72 1.53
C LEU A 51 -11.94 -0.62 0.92
N ALA A 52 -13.07 -0.98 0.33
CA ALA A 52 -14.05 -0.04 -0.23
C ALA A 52 -14.57 0.93 0.83
N ASP A 53 -14.98 0.41 1.99
CA ASP A 53 -15.42 1.20 3.14
C ASP A 53 -14.31 2.15 3.64
N ALA A 54 -13.06 1.69 3.68
CA ALA A 54 -11.91 2.47 4.15
C ALA A 54 -11.46 3.54 3.16
N LEU A 55 -11.61 3.31 1.85
CA LEU A 55 -11.21 4.23 0.80
C LEU A 55 -12.36 5.11 0.30
N HIS A 56 -13.60 4.84 0.74
CA HIS A 56 -14.81 5.47 0.23
C HIS A 56 -15.00 5.28 -1.28
N GLU A 57 -14.69 4.08 -1.76
CA GLU A 57 -14.76 3.67 -3.17
C GLU A 57 -15.85 2.59 -3.37
N ASP A 58 -16.15 2.25 -4.62
CA ASP A 58 -17.06 1.15 -4.94
C ASP A 58 -16.39 -0.22 -4.66
N GLU A 59 -17.17 -1.17 -4.14
CA GLU A 59 -16.67 -2.52 -3.81
C GLU A 59 -16.26 -3.29 -5.06
N GLU A 60 -16.97 -3.11 -6.19
CA GLU A 60 -16.66 -3.77 -7.46
C GLU A 60 -15.32 -3.27 -8.03
N ASP A 61 -15.08 -1.96 -8.00
CA ASP A 61 -13.82 -1.36 -8.48
C ASP A 61 -12.60 -1.84 -7.66
N ILE A 62 -12.79 -2.02 -6.36
CA ILE A 62 -11.77 -2.58 -5.46
C ILE A 62 -11.56 -4.06 -5.76
N ALA A 63 -12.63 -4.83 -5.97
CA ALA A 63 -12.54 -6.25 -6.29
C ALA A 63 -11.76 -6.49 -7.60
N GLU A 64 -12.07 -5.75 -8.67
CA GLU A 64 -11.33 -5.81 -9.94
C GLU A 64 -9.84 -5.48 -9.75
N SER A 65 -9.53 -4.49 -8.91
CA SER A 65 -8.15 -4.12 -8.59
C SER A 65 -7.40 -5.24 -7.84
N LEU A 66 -8.10 -5.96 -6.95
CA LEU A 66 -7.54 -7.08 -6.18
C LEU A 66 -7.34 -8.33 -7.03
N GLU A 67 -8.22 -8.60 -7.98
CA GLU A 67 -8.04 -9.68 -8.98
C GLU A 67 -6.75 -9.47 -9.76
N ILE A 68 -6.48 -8.24 -10.21
CA ILE A 68 -5.22 -7.89 -10.88
C ILE A 68 -4.01 -8.12 -9.96
N PHE A 69 -4.12 -7.74 -8.68
CA PHE A 69 -3.04 -7.99 -7.72
C PHE A 69 -2.82 -9.48 -7.47
N GLU A 70 -3.87 -10.28 -7.45
CA GLU A 70 -3.79 -11.74 -7.32
C GLU A 70 -3.12 -12.35 -8.55
N GLU A 71 -3.52 -11.97 -9.77
CA GLU A 71 -2.93 -12.45 -11.02
C GLU A 71 -1.42 -12.17 -11.08
N PHE A 72 -0.98 -11.04 -10.52
CA PHE A 72 0.42 -10.66 -10.43
C PHE A 72 1.12 -11.17 -9.17
N GLY A 73 0.47 -11.99 -8.33
CA GLY A 73 1.05 -12.56 -7.12
C GLY A 73 1.38 -11.55 -6.02
N ILE A 74 0.77 -10.36 -6.07
CA ILE A 74 0.96 -9.28 -5.08
C ILE A 74 0.15 -9.54 -3.81
N VAL A 75 -0.99 -10.23 -3.95
CA VAL A 75 -1.83 -10.71 -2.86
C VAL A 75 -2.10 -12.20 -3.02
N ASN A 76 -2.39 -12.88 -1.91
CA ASN A 76 -2.92 -14.24 -1.90
C ASN A 76 -4.36 -14.26 -1.39
N ILE A 77 -5.22 -15.06 -2.01
CA ILE A 77 -6.55 -15.36 -1.48
C ILE A 77 -6.43 -16.35 -0.31
N VAL A 78 -7.07 -16.02 0.80
CA VAL A 78 -7.16 -16.88 1.99
C VAL A 78 -8.45 -17.71 1.98
N ASP A 79 -9.56 -17.12 1.56
CA ASP A 79 -10.85 -17.77 1.41
C ASP A 79 -11.48 -17.36 0.06
N PRO A 80 -11.62 -18.27 -0.91
CA PRO A 80 -12.19 -17.95 -2.21
C PRO A 80 -13.73 -17.87 -2.21
N GLU A 81 -14.42 -18.43 -1.20
CA GLU A 81 -15.89 -18.38 -1.12
C GLU A 81 -16.37 -17.05 -0.52
N GLY A 82 -15.53 -16.42 0.30
CA GLY A 82 -15.65 -15.03 0.76
C GLY A 82 -14.32 -14.31 0.55
N PRO A 83 -14.03 -13.79 -0.67
CA PRO A 83 -12.70 -13.37 -1.08
C PRO A 83 -12.06 -12.45 -0.06
N SER A 84 -11.03 -12.97 0.59
CA SER A 84 -10.22 -12.25 1.56
C SER A 84 -8.75 -12.39 1.20
N TYR A 85 -8.03 -11.27 1.25
CA TYR A 85 -6.72 -11.13 0.66
C TYR A 85 -5.68 -10.80 1.72
N VAL A 86 -4.49 -11.37 1.58
CA VAL A 86 -3.30 -10.99 2.34
C VAL A 86 -2.21 -10.50 1.40
N PHE A 87 -1.49 -9.45 1.80
CA PHE A 87 -0.37 -8.93 1.04
C PHE A 87 0.79 -9.95 1.00
N ALA A 88 1.27 -10.26 -0.20
CA ALA A 88 2.32 -11.25 -0.45
C ALA A 88 3.69 -10.63 -0.82
N GLY A 89 3.73 -9.33 -1.15
CA GLY A 89 4.93 -8.68 -1.70
C GLY A 89 4.93 -8.65 -3.23
N TYR A 90 5.83 -7.90 -3.86
CA TYR A 90 5.93 -7.87 -5.32
C TYR A 90 6.88 -8.96 -5.84
N PRO A 91 6.41 -9.89 -6.68
CA PRO A 91 7.30 -10.88 -7.31
C PRO A 91 8.36 -10.21 -8.19
N GLU A 92 9.54 -10.81 -8.30
CA GLU A 92 10.68 -10.28 -9.06
C GLU A 92 10.31 -9.93 -10.52
N ASP A 93 9.49 -10.76 -11.16
CA ASP A 93 9.01 -10.56 -12.54
C ASP A 93 8.18 -9.27 -12.71
N ILE A 94 7.49 -8.83 -11.66
CA ILE A 94 6.69 -7.59 -11.65
C ILE A 94 7.56 -6.37 -11.37
N GLN A 95 8.62 -6.51 -10.59
CA GLN A 95 9.59 -5.44 -10.35
C GLN A 95 10.20 -4.98 -11.69
N PHE A 96 10.48 -5.92 -12.59
CA PHE A 96 10.99 -5.64 -13.93
C PHE A 96 10.06 -4.71 -14.75
N LEU A 97 8.74 -4.94 -14.67
CA LEU A 97 7.74 -4.14 -15.38
C LEU A 97 7.69 -2.68 -14.90
N VAL A 98 7.98 -2.44 -13.62
CA VAL A 98 8.08 -1.10 -13.04
C VAL A 98 9.38 -0.43 -13.50
N THR A 99 10.49 -1.17 -13.53
CA THR A 99 11.79 -0.63 -13.96
C THR A 99 11.86 -0.29 -15.45
N ASP A 100 11.10 -0.97 -16.30
CA ASP A 100 11.05 -0.76 -17.75
C ASP A 100 10.32 0.52 -18.19
N ARG A 101 9.65 1.21 -17.25
CA ARG A 101 8.94 2.47 -17.51
C ARG A 101 9.53 3.60 -16.68
N PRO A 102 10.57 4.32 -17.16
CA PRO A 102 11.29 5.32 -16.38
C PRO A 102 10.40 6.42 -15.78
N ALA A 103 9.37 6.86 -16.52
CA ALA A 103 8.43 7.87 -16.04
C ALA A 103 7.56 7.37 -14.87
N VAL A 104 7.19 6.08 -14.90
CA VAL A 104 6.43 5.42 -13.83
C VAL A 104 7.32 5.21 -12.61
N LYS A 105 8.54 4.69 -12.83
CA LYS A 105 9.53 4.51 -11.77
C LYS A 105 9.81 5.81 -11.03
N LYS A 106 10.01 6.91 -11.76
CA LYS A 106 10.25 8.24 -11.18
C LYS A 106 9.09 8.70 -10.28
N LYS A 107 7.84 8.52 -10.70
CA LYS A 107 6.67 8.88 -9.88
C LYS A 107 6.58 8.05 -8.59
N LEU A 108 6.85 6.76 -8.69
CA LEU A 108 6.90 5.87 -7.51
C LEU A 108 8.06 6.25 -6.58
N GLU A 109 9.23 6.59 -7.11
CA GLU A 109 10.38 7.06 -6.35
C GLU A 109 10.09 8.36 -5.61
N GLU A 110 9.47 9.34 -6.27
CA GLU A 110 9.02 10.59 -5.65
C GLU A 110 8.00 10.33 -4.54
N ALA A 111 7.06 9.42 -4.76
CA ALA A 111 6.06 9.04 -3.76
C ALA A 111 6.71 8.37 -2.54
N VAL A 112 7.57 7.36 -2.75
CA VAL A 112 8.26 6.64 -1.67
C VAL A 112 9.16 7.58 -0.87
N ARG A 113 9.86 8.51 -1.51
CA ARG A 113 10.63 9.56 -0.81
C ARG A 113 9.74 10.47 0.02
N ALA A 114 8.57 10.86 -0.48
CA ALA A 114 7.63 11.67 0.30
C ALA A 114 7.12 10.90 1.55
N LEU A 115 6.86 9.60 1.43
CA LEU A 115 6.50 8.75 2.57
C LEU A 115 7.65 8.63 3.57
N GLU A 116 8.88 8.42 3.09
CA GLU A 116 10.08 8.35 3.93
C GLU A 116 10.29 9.64 4.72
N GLU A 117 10.26 10.79 4.05
CA GLU A 117 10.41 12.09 4.71
C GLU A 117 9.31 12.34 5.74
N MET A 118 8.08 11.94 5.44
CA MET A 118 6.95 12.06 6.37
C MET A 118 7.22 11.27 7.64
N VAL A 119 7.63 10.01 7.53
CA VAL A 119 7.90 9.15 8.71
C VAL A 119 9.14 9.66 9.48
N GLN A 120 10.19 10.12 8.80
CA GLN A 120 11.44 10.57 9.44
C GLN A 120 11.33 11.92 10.16
N LYS A 121 10.39 12.79 9.76
CA LYS A 121 10.20 14.10 10.41
C LYS A 121 9.47 13.99 11.75
N GLU A 122 8.80 12.87 11.97
CA GLU A 122 7.98 12.62 13.15
C GLU A 122 8.83 12.18 14.35
N LYS A 123 8.42 12.61 15.54
CA LYS A 123 9.06 12.22 16.80
C LYS A 123 8.03 11.52 17.67
N PRO A 124 8.28 10.28 18.11
CA PRO A 124 7.36 9.59 18.99
C PRO A 124 7.38 10.24 20.37
N ALA A 125 6.20 10.45 20.96
CA ALA A 125 6.03 10.85 22.35
C ALA A 125 5.79 9.64 23.27
N THR A 126 5.42 8.49 22.69
CA THR A 126 5.13 7.24 23.41
C THR A 126 5.80 6.04 22.75
N GLU A 127 5.92 4.93 23.48
CA GLU A 127 6.44 3.66 22.94
C GLU A 127 5.54 3.11 21.82
N GLU A 128 4.23 3.24 21.96
CA GLU A 128 3.27 2.79 20.93
C GLU A 128 3.40 3.60 19.64
N GLU A 129 3.59 4.92 19.73
CA GLU A 129 3.90 5.74 18.55
C GLU A 129 5.25 5.39 17.94
N ASN A 130 6.24 4.99 18.74
CA ASN A 130 7.53 4.53 18.21
C ASN A 130 7.37 3.24 17.40
N LEU A 131 6.58 2.28 17.92
CA LEU A 131 6.26 1.04 17.20
C LEU A 131 5.52 1.32 15.89
N ASP A 132 4.56 2.24 15.89
CA ASP A 132 3.87 2.68 14.69
C ASP A 132 4.82 3.26 13.64
N LEU A 133 5.75 4.14 14.05
CA LEU A 133 6.76 4.72 13.15
C LEU A 133 7.72 3.65 12.62
N ASP A 134 8.07 2.64 13.41
CA ASP A 134 8.88 1.50 12.96
C ASP A 134 8.14 0.66 11.91
N ILE A 135 6.84 0.40 12.10
CA ILE A 135 6.00 -0.31 11.13
C ILE A 135 5.92 0.46 9.80
N LEU A 136 5.68 1.77 9.87
CA LEU A 136 5.61 2.63 8.69
C LEU A 136 6.97 2.73 7.98
N SER A 137 8.07 2.80 8.73
CA SER A 137 9.43 2.78 8.18
C SER A 137 9.70 1.46 7.44
N GLN A 138 9.32 0.32 8.02
CA GLN A 138 9.47 -0.98 7.36
C GLN A 138 8.61 -1.10 6.10
N MET A 139 7.39 -0.54 6.09
CA MET A 139 6.56 -0.48 4.89
C MET A 139 7.25 0.31 3.78
N VAL A 140 7.83 1.48 4.07
CA VAL A 140 8.59 2.30 3.10
C VAL A 140 9.79 1.52 2.54
N GLU A 141 10.55 0.85 3.40
CA GLU A 141 11.69 0.03 2.97
C GLU A 141 11.28 -1.16 2.09
N GLN A 142 10.14 -1.78 2.37
CA GLN A 142 9.57 -2.81 1.49
C GLN A 142 9.17 -2.23 0.13
N MET A 143 8.54 -1.06 0.11
CA MET A 143 8.16 -0.39 -1.15
C MET A 143 9.38 -0.01 -1.99
N LYS A 144 10.49 0.42 -1.38
CA LYS A 144 11.75 0.66 -2.09
C LYS A 144 12.22 -0.60 -2.82
N LYS A 145 12.22 -1.75 -2.13
CA LYS A 145 12.60 -3.04 -2.72
C LYS A 145 11.64 -3.44 -3.84
N ASP A 146 10.34 -3.38 -3.60
CA ASP A 146 9.29 -3.76 -4.55
C ASP A 146 9.35 -2.96 -5.86
N TYR A 147 9.81 -1.70 -5.81
CA TYR A 147 9.91 -0.82 -6.99
C TYR A 147 11.35 -0.65 -7.52
N GLY A 148 12.32 -1.36 -6.95
CA GLY A 148 13.73 -1.26 -7.33
C GLY A 148 14.30 0.16 -7.17
N ILE A 149 13.97 0.83 -6.06
CA ILE A 149 14.45 2.16 -5.67
C ILE A 149 15.62 1.99 -4.70
N GLU A 150 16.73 2.69 -4.97
CA GLU A 150 17.94 2.73 -4.14
C GLU A 150 17.94 3.93 -3.18
#